data_AF-A0A9E3ANU2-F1
#
_entry.id   AF-A0A9E3ANU2-F1
#
_cell.length_a   1.000
_cell.length_b   1.000
_cell.length_c   1.000
_cell.angle_alpha   90.00
_cell.angle_beta   90.00
_cell.angle_gamma   90.00
#
_symmetry.space_group_name_H-M   'P 1'
#
loop_
_entity.id
_entity.type
_entity.pdbx_description
1 polymer ?
#
loop_
_entity_poly.entity_id
_entity_poly.type
_entity_poly.pdbx_seq_one_letter_code
_entity_poly.pdbx_strand_id
1 'polypeptide(L)' 'MQEYKRGSHTVWDCKYHLVWVTKYRYPILAGDVGQRARELLREI' A
#
# COMPACT_ATOMS: atom_id res chain seq x y z
N MET A 1 -0.65 12.29 -17.15
CA MET A 1 0.54 13.16 -17.00
C MET A 1 0.96 13.03 -15.55
N GLN A 2 2.14 12.51 -15.23
CA GLN A 2 2.52 12.29 -13.83
C GLN A 2 2.90 13.62 -13.19
N GLU A 3 2.12 14.08 -12.22
CA GLU A 3 2.44 15.28 -11.45
C GLU A 3 3.52 14.94 -10.42
N TYR A 4 4.72 15.51 -10.61
CA TYR A 4 5.80 15.39 -9.64
C TYR A 4 5.45 16.13 -8.33
N LYS A 5 5.76 15.51 -7.20
CA LYS A 5 5.66 16.17 -5.89
C LYS A 5 6.83 17.13 -5.72
N ARG A 6 6.59 18.26 -5.05
CA ARG A 6 7.60 19.30 -4.80
C ARG A 6 7.60 19.70 -3.34
N GLY A 7 8.79 19.94 -2.79
CA GLY A 7 9.04 20.58 -1.50
C GLY A 7 9.96 21.78 -1.71
N SER A 8 10.34 22.47 -0.63
CA SER A 8 11.11 23.73 -0.71
C SER A 8 12.40 23.62 -1.53
N HIS A 9 13.07 22.46 -1.53
CA HIS A 9 14.31 22.23 -2.26
C HIS A 9 14.39 20.86 -2.97
N THR A 10 13.26 20.17 -3.16
CA THR A 10 13.25 18.82 -3.74
C THR A 10 12.05 18.63 -4.68
N VAL A 11 12.27 17.90 -5.78
CA VAL A 11 11.23 17.44 -6.70
C VAL A 11 11.38 15.93 -6.85
N TRP A 12 10.30 15.17 -6.67
CA TRP A 12 10.37 13.71 -6.69
C TRP A 12 9.06 13.05 -7.15
N ASP A 13 9.19 11.80 -7.58
CA ASP A 13 8.09 10.88 -7.79
C ASP A 13 8.54 9.48 -7.35
N CYS A 14 8.13 9.09 -6.13
CA CYS A 14 8.56 7.85 -5.52
C CYS A 14 7.44 6.81 -5.59
N LYS A 15 7.63 5.81 -6.46
CA LYS A 15 6.71 4.69 -6.65
C LYS A 15 7.37 3.41 -6.20
N TYR A 16 6.65 2.63 -5.39
CA TYR A 16 7.16 1.38 -4.83
C TYR A 16 6.20 0.25 -5.15
N HIS A 17 6.75 -0.92 -5.49
CA HIS A 17 6.00 -2.17 -5.57
C HIS A 17 6.29 -2.96 -4.29
N LEU A 18 5.35 -2.91 -3.34
CA LEU A 18 5.43 -3.66 -2.08
C LEU A 18 4.53 -4.89 -2.16
N VAL A 19 5.07 -6.05 -1.81
CA VAL A 19 4.34 -7.33 -1.72
C VAL A 19 4.69 -8.00 -0.40
N TRP A 20 3.70 -8.58 0.27
CA TRP A 20 3.90 -9.38 1.46
C TRP A 20 2.91 -10.55 1.49
N VAL A 21 3.12 -11.47 2.44
CA VAL A 21 2.29 -12.66 2.61
C VAL A 21 1.92 -12.85 4.08
N THR A 22 0.88 -13.65 4.31
CA THR A 22 0.47 -14.06 5.66
C THR A 22 1.50 -15.00 6.29
N LYS A 23 1.54 -15.02 7.62
CA LYS A 23 2.34 -15.99 8.37
C LYS A 23 1.93 -17.40 7.92
N TYR A 24 2.93 -18.23 7.58
CA TYR A 24 2.74 -19.58 7.05
C TYR A 24 1.95 -19.68 5.72
N ARG A 25 1.74 -18.56 5.00
CA ARG A 25 0.98 -18.50 3.74
C ARG A 25 -0.46 -19.01 3.83
N TYR A 26 -1.08 -18.95 5.00
CA TYR A 26 -2.49 -19.29 5.11
C TYR A 26 -3.34 -18.35 4.24
N PRO A 27 -4.31 -18.88 3.46
CA PRO A 27 -5.12 -18.10 2.53
C PRO A 27 -6.24 -17.33 3.25
N ILE A 28 -5.90 -16.61 4.32
CA ILE A 28 -6.86 -15.88 5.17
C ILE A 28 -7.19 -14.47 4.67
N LEU A 29 -6.42 -13.92 3.73
CA LEU A 29 -6.67 -12.60 3.14
C LEU A 29 -7.75 -12.68 2.05
N ALA A 30 -8.93 -13.15 2.43
CA ALA A 30 -10.10 -13.30 1.57
C ALA A 30 -11.37 -12.88 2.32
N GLY A 31 -12.48 -12.68 1.59
CA GLY A 31 -13.77 -12.27 2.16
C GLY A 31 -13.66 -11.02 3.03
N ASP A 32 -14.40 -11.03 4.14
CA ASP A 32 -14.48 -9.90 5.08
C ASP A 32 -13.11 -9.55 5.70
N VAL A 33 -12.27 -10.55 5.96
CA VAL A 33 -10.92 -10.36 6.51
C VAL A 33 -10.05 -9.57 5.53
N GLY A 34 -10.09 -9.94 4.25
CA GLY A 34 -9.37 -9.22 3.20
C GLY A 34 -9.89 -7.79 3.00
N GLN A 35 -11.20 -7.59 3.11
CA GLN A 35 -11.81 -6.27 3.01
C GLN A 35 -11.39 -5.37 4.17
N ARG A 36 -11.49 -5.85 5.42
CA ARG A 36 -11.09 -5.08 6.61
C ARG A 36 -9.60 -4.76 6.60
N ALA A 37 -8.76 -5.69 6.17
CA ALA A 37 -7.32 -5.45 6.05
C ALA A 37 -7.01 -4.32 5.04
N ARG A 38 -7.74 -4.26 3.92
CA ARG A 38 -7.60 -3.18 2.93
C ARG A 38 -8.02 -1.83 3.47
N GLU A 39 -9.08 -1.77 4.28
CA GLU A 39 -9.54 -0.53 4.92
C GLU A 39 -8.47 0.01 5.87
N LEU A 40 -7.97 -0.84 6.78
CA LEU A 40 -6.92 -0.46 7.74
C LEU A 40 -5.64 0.04 7.05
N LEU A 41 -5.25 -0.57 5.93
CA LEU A 41 -4.06 -0.14 5.17
C LEU A 41 -4.23 1.22 4.47
N ARG A 42 -5.45 1.71 4.29
CA ARG A 42 -5.72 3.03 3.67
C ARG A 42 -5.92 4.13 4.69
N GLU A 43 -6.27 3.78 5.93
CA GLU A 43 -6.43 4.72 7.03
C GLU A 43 -5.08 5.22 7.58
N ILE A 44 -4.02 4.41 7.46
CA ILE A 44 -2.65 4.71 7.88
C ILE A 44 -1.92 5.48 6.79
#